data_AF-A0A6A4GFS6-F1
#
_entry.id   AF-A0A6A4GFS6-F1
#
_cell.length_a   1.000
_cell.length_b   1.000
_cell.length_c   1.000
_cell.angle_alpha   90.00
_cell.angle_beta   90.00
_cell.angle_gamma   90.00
#
_symmetry.space_group_name_H-M   'P 1'
#
loop_
_entity.id
_entity.type
_entity.pdbx_description
1 polymer ?
#
loop_
_entity_poly.entity_id
_entity_poly.type
_entity_poly.pdbx_seq_one_letter_code
_entity_poly.pdbx_strand_id
1 'polypeptide(L)'
;MLCNSEHLLDEALNGLLSSCRIVALDCEGHDLGRSGGTLSLICVRSISPASLNTIVIDVLAFSRGSSSLKRLFALIESESIQKIVFDGRMDFCAFFYEYGVYMKNVLDMQLAYVERRIARFSHRSPNEVHMLAGMASCLRENGITASPKESINHRAWLVRPMGKKHLSYAAHDVELIEAIYNVFHQRGHIRTSLLEQSQRYITLWSDFQPTTGDVYRSNAFLPLEVLVKNQALPQDRMCRGCKRKLSVMSFPSRQAKMCFVCHAL
;
A
#
# COMPACT_ATOMS: atom_id res chain seq x y z
N MET A 1 15.87 3.15 -13.52
CA MET A 1 16.19 4.52 -14.03
C MET A 1 15.75 5.55 -13.01
N LEU A 2 16.57 6.56 -12.72
CA LEU A 2 16.19 7.71 -11.87
C LEU A 2 15.59 8.82 -12.76
N CYS A 3 14.38 9.25 -12.45
CA CYS A 3 13.69 10.37 -13.10
C CYS A 3 13.71 11.58 -12.17
N ASN A 4 14.54 12.58 -12.49
CA ASN A 4 14.69 13.84 -11.74
C ASN A 4 14.53 15.08 -12.65
N SER A 5 13.91 14.91 -13.82
CA SER A 5 13.55 15.97 -14.76
C SER A 5 12.29 15.59 -15.53
N GLU A 6 11.56 16.57 -16.07
CA GLU A 6 10.32 16.35 -16.85
C GLU A 6 10.57 15.43 -18.05
N HIS A 7 11.63 15.69 -18.83
CA HIS A 7 12.00 14.86 -19.98
C HIS A 7 12.20 13.38 -19.59
N LEU A 8 13.01 13.11 -18.56
CA LEU A 8 13.28 11.74 -18.13
C LEU A 8 12.03 11.04 -17.61
N LEU A 9 11.15 11.75 -16.90
CA LEU A 9 9.90 11.18 -16.42
C LEU A 9 8.94 10.89 -17.59
N ASP A 10 8.80 11.81 -18.54
CA ASP A 10 7.90 11.63 -19.67
C ASP A 10 8.32 10.49 -20.59
N GLU A 11 9.63 10.34 -20.84
CA GLU A 11 10.19 9.21 -21.57
C GLU A 11 9.92 7.88 -20.85
N ALA A 12 10.16 7.86 -19.53
CA ALA A 12 9.90 6.69 -18.69
C ALA A 12 8.43 6.26 -18.72
N LEU A 13 7.51 7.22 -18.58
CA LEU A 13 6.06 6.97 -18.58
C LEU A 13 5.58 6.46 -19.93
N ASN A 14 6.10 6.99 -21.04
CA ASN A 14 5.78 6.48 -22.38
C ASN A 14 6.22 5.01 -22.54
N GLY A 15 7.43 4.67 -22.08
CA GLY A 15 7.91 3.29 -22.08
C GLY A 15 7.08 2.37 -21.19
N LEU A 16 6.70 2.83 -20.00
CA LEU A 16 5.87 2.07 -19.06
C LEU A 16 4.46 1.80 -19.60
N LEU A 17 3.80 2.82 -20.13
CA LEU A 17 2.42 2.76 -20.60
C LEU A 17 2.24 2.03 -21.93
N SER A 18 3.29 1.93 -22.75
CA SER A 18 3.24 1.16 -24.00
C SER A 18 3.37 -0.34 -23.76
N SER A 19 4.00 -0.76 -22.66
CA SER A 19 4.43 -2.14 -22.42
C SER A 19 3.63 -2.88 -21.36
N CYS A 20 2.86 -2.17 -20.53
CA CYS A 20 2.32 -2.75 -19.31
C CYS A 20 1.00 -2.14 -18.83
N ARG A 21 0.20 -2.96 -18.14
CA ARG A 21 -1.05 -2.58 -17.46
C ARG A 21 -1.05 -2.95 -15.97
N ILE A 22 0.02 -3.57 -15.48
CA ILE A 22 0.16 -4.00 -14.09
C ILE A 22 1.53 -3.55 -13.59
N VAL A 23 1.55 -2.71 -12.56
CA VAL A 23 2.82 -2.17 -12.03
C VAL A 23 2.94 -2.47 -10.55
N ALA A 24 4.12 -2.86 -10.09
CA ALA A 24 4.46 -2.79 -8.67
C ALA A 24 4.75 -1.33 -8.30
N LEU A 25 4.29 -0.91 -7.14
CA LEU A 25 4.43 0.46 -6.64
C LEU A 25 4.81 0.46 -5.16
N ASP A 26 5.75 1.33 -4.81
CA ASP A 26 6.13 1.63 -3.43
C ASP A 26 6.63 3.09 -3.35
N CYS A 27 6.41 3.75 -2.22
CA CYS A 27 6.80 5.15 -2.02
C CYS A 27 7.73 5.28 -0.82
N GLU A 28 8.61 6.28 -0.88
CA GLU A 28 9.52 6.59 0.23
C GLU A 28 9.44 8.07 0.59
N GLY A 29 9.61 8.38 1.87
CA GLY A 29 9.41 9.73 2.36
C GLY A 29 9.74 9.91 3.84
N HIS A 30 9.88 11.17 4.25
CA HIS A 30 9.98 11.51 5.65
C HIS A 30 8.58 11.45 6.28
N ASP A 31 8.38 10.60 7.28
CA ASP A 31 7.06 10.37 7.89
C ASP A 31 5.94 10.18 6.85
N LEU A 32 6.25 9.43 5.78
CA LEU A 32 5.43 9.23 4.59
C LEU A 32 3.95 9.08 4.94
N GLY A 33 3.07 9.88 4.32
CA GLY A 33 1.61 9.81 4.47
C GLY A 33 1.05 10.29 5.82
N ARG A 34 1.88 10.58 6.82
CA ARG A 34 1.45 11.18 8.08
C ARG A 34 1.21 12.68 7.93
N SER A 35 0.49 13.25 8.88
CA SER A 35 0.38 14.71 9.00
C SER A 35 1.75 15.34 9.18
N GLY A 36 2.10 16.29 8.32
CA GLY A 36 3.43 16.91 8.26
C GLY A 36 4.51 16.05 7.57
N GLY A 37 4.16 14.90 7.03
CA GLY A 37 5.05 14.05 6.22
C GLY A 37 5.34 14.63 4.84
N THR A 38 6.26 14.00 4.11
CA THR A 38 6.62 14.40 2.74
C THR A 38 6.95 13.18 1.89
N LEU A 39 6.23 13.02 0.78
CA LEU A 39 6.54 12.08 -0.29
C LEU A 39 7.82 12.52 -1.01
N SER A 40 8.82 11.65 -1.03
CA SER A 40 10.14 11.95 -1.58
C SER A 40 10.44 11.18 -2.87
N LEU A 41 10.19 9.87 -2.86
CA LEU A 41 10.35 9.01 -4.03
C LEU A 41 9.07 8.24 -4.31
N ILE A 42 8.82 8.00 -5.59
CA ILE A 42 7.86 7.00 -6.06
C ILE A 42 8.63 5.99 -6.89
N CYS A 43 8.53 4.71 -6.54
CA CYS A 43 9.10 3.62 -7.31
C CYS A 43 7.98 2.87 -8.03
N VAL A 44 8.18 2.65 -9.33
CA VAL A 44 7.23 1.92 -10.17
C VAL A 44 8.00 0.91 -10.99
N ARG A 45 7.51 -0.33 -11.03
CA ARG A 45 8.08 -1.40 -11.83
C ARG A 45 7.02 -2.06 -12.69
N SER A 46 7.26 -2.17 -13.99
CA SER A 46 6.38 -2.92 -14.89
C SER A 46 6.41 -4.42 -14.54
N ILE A 47 5.25 -5.02 -14.32
CA ILE A 47 5.10 -6.47 -14.23
C ILE A 47 4.65 -6.94 -15.62
N SER A 48 5.61 -7.23 -16.49
CA SER A 48 5.37 -7.68 -17.86
C SER A 48 6.38 -8.75 -18.26
N PRO A 49 5.96 -9.83 -18.95
CA PRO A 49 6.87 -10.82 -19.51
C PRO A 49 7.84 -10.25 -20.54
N ALA A 50 7.49 -9.12 -21.18
CA ALA A 50 8.24 -8.56 -22.31
C ALA A 50 9.32 -7.55 -21.91
N SER A 51 9.19 -6.88 -20.75
CA SER A 51 10.17 -5.91 -20.28
C SER A 51 10.03 -5.65 -18.79
N LEU A 52 11.16 -5.68 -18.08
CA LEU A 52 11.25 -5.34 -16.66
C LEU A 52 11.90 -3.97 -16.51
N ASN A 53 11.07 -2.93 -16.45
CA ASN A 53 11.52 -1.56 -16.29
C ASN A 53 11.16 -1.07 -14.90
N THR A 54 12.19 -0.75 -14.10
CA THR A 54 12.02 -0.06 -12.81
C THR A 54 12.39 1.39 -12.95
N ILE A 55 11.47 2.25 -12.53
CA ILE A 55 11.56 3.70 -12.57
C ILE A 55 11.52 4.18 -11.12
N VAL A 56 12.50 4.99 -10.75
CA VAL A 56 12.58 5.67 -9.45
C VAL A 56 12.39 7.16 -9.71
N ILE A 57 11.36 7.76 -9.15
CA ILE A 57 10.95 9.13 -9.45
C ILE A 57 11.30 9.99 -8.26
N ASP A 58 12.20 10.97 -8.45
CA ASP A 58 12.54 11.96 -7.42
C ASP A 58 11.48 13.05 -7.40
N VAL A 59 10.44 12.87 -6.58
CA VAL A 59 9.27 13.78 -6.54
C VAL A 59 9.68 15.21 -6.20
N LEU A 60 10.71 15.38 -5.37
CA LEU A 60 11.22 16.69 -4.95
C LEU A 60 11.97 17.44 -6.05
N ALA A 61 12.37 16.76 -7.13
CA ALA A 61 12.99 17.40 -8.28
C ALA A 61 11.99 18.15 -9.18
N PHE A 62 10.68 18.04 -8.92
CA PHE A 62 9.63 18.63 -9.72
C PHE A 62 8.86 19.71 -8.95
N SER A 63 8.38 20.71 -9.67
CA SER A 63 7.35 21.59 -9.12
C SER A 63 6.04 20.80 -8.93
N ARG A 64 5.29 21.07 -7.85
CA ARG A 64 4.06 20.32 -7.51
C ARG A 64 3.02 20.28 -8.65
N GLY A 65 3.02 21.29 -9.51
CA GLY A 65 2.08 21.44 -10.62
C GLY A 65 2.62 21.02 -11.99
N SER A 66 3.80 20.41 -12.06
CA SER A 66 4.46 20.05 -13.32
C SER A 66 3.60 19.11 -14.18
N SER A 67 3.76 19.23 -15.49
CA SER A 67 3.06 18.40 -16.47
C SER A 67 3.35 16.92 -16.24
N SER A 68 4.62 16.56 -16.07
CA SER A 68 5.02 15.16 -15.93
C SER A 68 4.52 14.52 -14.63
N LEU A 69 4.48 15.25 -13.50
CA LEU A 69 3.85 14.73 -12.27
C LEU A 69 2.35 14.54 -12.43
N LYS A 70 1.65 15.46 -13.09
CA LYS A 70 0.22 15.29 -13.39
C LYS A 70 -0.04 14.03 -14.23
N ARG A 71 0.82 13.75 -15.22
CA ARG A 71 0.72 12.51 -16.03
C ARG A 71 0.96 11.25 -15.18
N LEU A 72 1.96 11.29 -14.30
CA LEU A 72 2.19 10.21 -13.33
C LEU A 72 0.97 10.00 -12.44
N PHE A 73 0.40 11.06 -11.87
CA PHE A 73 -0.76 10.96 -11.01
C PHE A 73 -2.00 10.44 -11.75
N ALA A 74 -2.21 10.84 -13.01
CA ALA A 74 -3.26 10.25 -13.85
C ALA A 74 -3.10 8.73 -14.02
N LEU A 75 -1.86 8.20 -14.05
CA LEU A 75 -1.59 6.76 -14.02
C LEU A 75 -1.99 6.15 -12.67
N ILE A 76 -1.62 6.79 -11.56
CA ILE A 76 -1.98 6.34 -10.20
C ILE A 76 -3.51 6.27 -10.02
N GLU A 77 -4.25 7.23 -10.55
CA GLU A 77 -5.71 7.28 -10.50
C GLU A 77 -6.40 6.41 -11.57
N SER A 78 -5.65 5.84 -12.51
CA SER A 78 -6.23 5.07 -13.61
C SER A 78 -6.82 3.75 -13.13
N GLU A 79 -8.05 3.46 -13.55
CA GLU A 79 -8.67 2.14 -13.36
C GLU A 79 -8.15 1.10 -14.37
N SER A 80 -7.58 1.54 -15.50
CA SER A 80 -7.05 0.63 -16.52
C SER A 80 -5.63 0.12 -16.23
N ILE A 81 -4.98 0.67 -15.20
CA ILE A 81 -3.63 0.30 -14.80
C ILE A 81 -3.70 -0.19 -13.35
N GLN A 82 -3.39 -1.46 -13.15
CA GLN A 82 -3.41 -2.08 -11.83
C GLN A 82 -2.12 -1.77 -11.08
N LYS A 83 -2.24 -1.32 -9.83
CA LYS A 83 -1.10 -1.12 -8.93
C LYS A 83 -1.03 -2.28 -7.94
N ILE A 84 0.08 -2.98 -7.94
CA ILE A 84 0.42 -4.00 -6.95
C ILE A 84 1.26 -3.34 -5.88
N VAL A 85 0.81 -3.41 -4.64
CA VAL A 85 1.49 -2.82 -3.47
C VAL A 85 1.67 -3.88 -2.38
N PHE A 86 2.48 -3.58 -1.38
CA PHE A 86 2.51 -4.33 -0.14
C PHE A 86 2.33 -3.37 1.03
N ASP A 87 1.16 -3.38 1.66
CA ASP A 87 0.79 -2.41 2.70
C ASP A 87 0.71 -0.95 2.20
N GLY A 88 -0.05 -0.72 1.12
CA GLY A 88 -0.11 0.55 0.40
C GLY A 88 -0.82 1.70 1.13
N ARG A 89 -1.08 1.58 2.44
CA ARG A 89 -1.89 2.54 3.19
C ARG A 89 -1.19 3.89 3.36
N MET A 90 0.11 3.88 3.67
CA MET A 90 0.87 5.13 3.83
C MET A 90 1.18 5.76 2.47
N ASP A 91 1.40 4.96 1.42
CA ASP A 91 1.51 5.41 0.03
C ASP A 91 0.26 6.13 -0.41
N PHE A 92 -0.92 5.51 -0.21
CA PHE A 92 -2.20 6.13 -0.48
C PHE A 92 -2.34 7.46 0.27
N CYS A 93 -2.01 7.50 1.57
CA CYS A 93 -2.10 8.73 2.35
C CYS A 93 -1.17 9.83 1.81
N ALA A 94 0.04 9.48 1.35
CA ALA A 94 0.96 10.43 0.75
C ALA A 94 0.39 11.03 -0.54
N PHE A 95 -0.15 10.21 -1.44
CA PHE A 95 -0.84 10.69 -2.64
C PHE A 95 -2.08 11.54 -2.32
N PHE A 96 -2.92 11.03 -1.41
CA PHE A 96 -4.23 11.62 -1.12
C PHE A 96 -4.11 12.95 -0.37
N TYR A 97 -3.35 13.00 0.72
CA TYR A 97 -3.27 14.19 1.56
C TYR A 97 -2.30 15.23 1.03
N GLU A 98 -1.19 14.84 0.39
CA GLU A 98 -0.25 15.82 -0.14
C GLU A 98 -0.70 16.31 -1.51
N TYR A 99 -1.14 15.43 -2.41
CA TYR A 99 -1.39 15.77 -3.82
C TYR A 99 -2.85 15.73 -4.25
N GLY A 100 -3.78 15.32 -3.37
CA GLY A 100 -5.19 15.17 -3.75
C GLY A 100 -5.45 14.02 -4.73
N VAL A 101 -4.52 13.06 -4.82
CA VAL A 101 -4.53 11.97 -5.81
C VAL A 101 -5.14 10.73 -5.19
N TYR A 102 -6.19 10.18 -5.82
CA TYR A 102 -6.87 9.00 -5.31
C TYR A 102 -6.42 7.74 -6.05
N MET A 103 -5.58 6.91 -5.41
CA MET A 103 -5.11 5.66 -6.01
C MET A 103 -6.27 4.66 -6.23
N LYS A 104 -6.42 4.17 -7.47
CA LYS A 104 -7.49 3.22 -7.88
C LYS A 104 -6.94 1.89 -8.37
N ASN A 105 -7.76 0.86 -8.52
CA ASN A 105 -7.36 -0.46 -9.06
C ASN A 105 -6.07 -0.99 -8.42
N VAL A 106 -6.13 -1.21 -7.12
CA VAL A 106 -4.99 -1.64 -6.30
C VAL A 106 -5.18 -3.08 -5.85
N LEU A 107 -4.12 -3.89 -5.92
CA LEU A 107 -4.02 -5.17 -5.21
C LEU A 107 -2.94 -5.07 -4.15
N ASP A 108 -3.32 -5.25 -2.89
CA ASP A 108 -2.41 -5.24 -1.76
C ASP A 108 -2.00 -6.68 -1.40
N MET A 109 -0.73 -7.00 -1.61
CA MET A 109 -0.20 -8.34 -1.39
C MET A 109 -0.06 -8.70 0.10
N GLN A 110 -0.09 -7.72 1.01
CA GLN A 110 -0.16 -7.99 2.45
C GLN A 110 -1.53 -8.60 2.81
N LEU A 111 -2.61 -8.16 2.16
CA LEU A 111 -3.94 -8.76 2.35
C LEU A 111 -4.02 -10.17 1.76
N ALA A 112 -3.47 -10.40 0.56
CA ALA A 112 -3.39 -11.74 0.00
C ALA A 112 -2.68 -12.72 0.97
N TYR A 113 -1.63 -12.22 1.62
CA TYR A 113 -0.91 -12.98 2.63
C TYR A 113 -1.73 -13.22 3.91
N VAL A 114 -2.49 -12.23 4.38
CA VAL A 114 -3.43 -12.40 5.49
C VAL A 114 -4.49 -13.45 5.15
N GLU A 115 -5.17 -13.34 4.01
CA GLU A 115 -6.21 -14.29 3.59
C GLU A 115 -5.67 -15.72 3.50
N ARG A 116 -4.44 -15.90 3.01
CA ARG A 116 -3.77 -17.20 2.99
C ARG A 116 -3.52 -17.73 4.40
N ARG A 117 -3.05 -16.90 5.33
CA ARG A 117 -2.86 -17.32 6.73
C ARG A 117 -4.19 -17.71 7.36
N ILE A 118 -5.26 -16.95 7.13
CA ILE A 118 -6.61 -17.29 7.60
C ILE A 118 -7.05 -18.66 7.06
N ALA A 119 -6.90 -18.89 5.74
CA ALA A 119 -7.30 -20.14 5.10
C ALA A 119 -6.56 -21.38 5.64
N ARG A 120 -5.32 -21.23 6.13
CA ARG A 120 -4.55 -22.31 6.75
C ARG A 120 -5.06 -22.74 8.12
N PHE A 121 -5.69 -21.82 8.85
CA PHE A 121 -6.22 -22.07 10.19
C PHE A 121 -7.74 -22.21 10.12
N SER A 122 -8.20 -23.38 9.66
CA SER A 122 -9.58 -23.78 9.38
C SER A 122 -10.57 -23.73 10.58
N HIS A 123 -10.18 -23.19 11.73
CA HIS A 123 -10.92 -23.23 12.99
C HIS A 123 -11.05 -21.86 13.68
N ARG A 124 -10.74 -20.77 12.99
CA ARG A 124 -10.77 -19.42 13.59
C ARG A 124 -12.14 -18.77 13.44
N SER A 125 -12.62 -18.16 14.52
CA SER A 125 -13.96 -17.55 14.53
C SER A 125 -14.01 -16.34 13.58
N PRO A 126 -15.18 -16.01 12.99
CA PRO A 126 -15.36 -14.83 12.13
C PRO A 126 -15.01 -13.48 12.79
N ASN A 127 -14.84 -13.48 14.12
CA ASN A 127 -14.59 -12.31 14.95
C ASN A 127 -13.12 -12.20 15.41
N GLU A 128 -12.23 -13.02 14.86
CA GLU A 128 -10.82 -12.98 15.24
C GLU A 128 -10.09 -11.80 14.60
N VAL A 129 -9.39 -11.07 15.46
CA VAL A 129 -8.49 -10.00 15.05
C VAL A 129 -7.28 -10.61 14.35
N HIS A 130 -7.01 -10.18 13.11
CA HIS A 130 -5.89 -10.69 12.32
C HIS A 130 -4.70 -9.74 12.40
N MET A 131 -3.56 -10.24 12.87
CA MET A 131 -2.31 -9.48 12.86
C MET A 131 -1.73 -9.39 11.45
N LEU A 132 -1.40 -8.17 11.03
CA LEU A 132 -0.65 -7.85 9.84
C LEU A 132 0.80 -8.30 10.00
N ALA A 133 1.41 -8.74 8.90
CA ALA A 133 2.78 -9.23 8.92
C ALA A 133 3.57 -8.55 7.80
N GLY A 134 4.82 -8.19 8.10
CA GLY A 134 5.70 -7.51 7.17
C GLY A 134 6.15 -8.39 6.00
N MET A 135 6.66 -7.73 4.95
CA MET A 135 7.11 -8.33 3.70
C MET A 135 8.12 -9.46 3.91
N ALA A 136 9.08 -9.28 4.83
CA ALA A 136 10.07 -10.32 5.14
C ALA A 136 9.45 -11.63 5.65
N SER A 137 8.37 -11.57 6.44
CA SER A 137 7.64 -12.77 6.88
C SER A 137 6.93 -13.43 5.72
N CYS A 138 6.31 -12.63 4.85
CA CYS A 138 5.63 -13.10 3.65
C CYS A 138 6.60 -13.85 2.73
N LEU A 139 7.76 -13.26 2.42
CA LEU A 139 8.79 -13.90 1.59
C LEU A 139 9.23 -15.25 2.18
N ARG A 140 9.61 -15.26 3.46
CA ARG A 140 10.08 -16.46 4.17
C ARG A 140 9.04 -17.58 4.20
N GLU A 141 7.81 -17.29 4.61
CA GLU A 141 6.75 -18.30 4.78
C GLU A 141 6.13 -18.80 3.47
N ASN A 142 6.48 -18.16 2.35
CA ASN A 142 6.09 -18.58 1.01
C ASN A 142 7.25 -19.18 0.20
N GLY A 143 8.44 -19.29 0.79
CA GLY A 143 9.62 -19.83 0.12
C GLY A 143 10.06 -18.98 -1.08
N ILE A 144 9.88 -17.66 -1.00
CA ILE A 144 10.27 -16.72 -2.05
C ILE A 144 11.69 -16.26 -1.74
N THR A 145 12.64 -16.72 -2.55
CA THR A 145 14.04 -16.30 -2.43
C THR A 145 14.17 -14.86 -2.88
N ALA A 146 14.74 -14.02 -2.01
CA ALA A 146 14.99 -12.61 -2.24
C ALA A 146 16.35 -12.26 -1.66
N SER A 147 17.06 -11.31 -2.30
CA SER A 147 18.23 -10.71 -1.66
C SER A 147 17.82 -9.96 -0.39
N PRO A 148 18.68 -9.92 0.64
CA PRO A 148 18.38 -9.14 1.83
C PRO A 148 18.32 -7.65 1.48
N LYS A 149 17.35 -6.94 2.07
CA LYS A 149 17.26 -5.49 1.95
C LYS A 149 18.50 -4.82 2.52
N GLU A 150 19.01 -3.81 1.83
CA GLU A 150 20.09 -2.97 2.36
C GLU A 150 19.65 -2.25 3.64
N SER A 151 20.58 -2.07 4.58
CA SER A 151 20.36 -1.19 5.73
C SER A 151 20.63 0.26 5.32
N ILE A 152 19.62 1.12 5.45
CA ILE A 152 19.69 2.53 5.08
C ILE A 152 19.28 3.43 6.24
N ASN A 153 19.68 4.71 6.19
CA ASN A 153 19.17 5.72 7.11
C ASN A 153 17.81 6.24 6.61
N HIS A 154 16.72 5.76 7.20
CA HIS A 154 15.34 6.19 6.88
C HIS A 154 15.04 7.66 7.19
N ARG A 155 15.93 8.40 7.87
CA ARG A 155 15.78 9.85 8.09
C ARG A 155 16.32 10.68 6.93
N ALA A 156 17.05 10.07 6.00
CA ALA A 156 17.75 10.78 4.92
C ALA A 156 16.95 10.87 3.62
N TRP A 157 15.64 10.54 3.62
CA TRP A 157 14.83 10.56 2.42
C TRP A 157 14.70 11.95 1.77
N LEU A 158 14.91 13.04 2.51
CA LEU A 158 14.87 14.41 1.94
C LEU A 158 16.25 14.93 1.52
N VAL A 159 17.33 14.19 1.78
CA VAL A 159 18.70 14.61 1.43
C VAL A 159 18.91 14.46 -0.07
N ARG A 160 19.55 15.45 -0.70
CA ARG A 160 19.92 15.44 -2.13
C ARG A 160 21.40 15.83 -2.33
N PRO A 161 22.08 15.29 -3.38
CA PRO A 161 21.59 14.29 -4.32
C PRO A 161 21.29 12.95 -3.61
N MET A 162 20.30 12.21 -4.13
CA MET A 162 19.87 10.97 -3.49
C MET A 162 20.99 9.93 -3.48
N GLY A 163 21.23 9.31 -2.32
CA GLY A 163 22.26 8.29 -2.17
C GLY A 163 21.97 7.04 -3.00
N LYS A 164 23.01 6.42 -3.59
CA LYS A 164 22.87 5.19 -4.39
C LYS A 164 22.21 4.05 -3.61
N LYS A 165 22.48 3.93 -2.30
CA LYS A 165 21.85 2.92 -1.43
C LYS A 165 20.36 3.15 -1.27
N HIS A 166 19.91 4.39 -1.11
CA HIS A 166 18.48 4.73 -1.03
C HIS A 166 17.76 4.44 -2.35
N LEU A 167 18.40 4.74 -3.49
CA LEU A 167 17.86 4.38 -4.81
C LEU A 167 17.78 2.85 -5.00
N SER A 168 18.82 2.12 -4.61
CA SER A 168 18.87 0.65 -4.64
C SER A 168 17.77 0.04 -3.75
N TYR A 169 17.64 0.55 -2.53
CA TYR A 169 16.60 0.13 -1.58
C TYR A 169 15.19 0.28 -2.16
N ALA A 170 14.84 1.48 -2.62
CA ALA A 170 13.50 1.78 -3.12
C ALA A 170 13.18 1.01 -4.42
N ALA A 171 14.18 0.83 -5.31
CA ALA A 171 14.03 -0.04 -6.48
C ALA A 171 13.83 -1.50 -6.09
N HIS A 172 14.54 -1.97 -5.06
CA HIS A 172 14.44 -3.35 -4.60
C HIS A 172 13.07 -3.65 -3.99
N ASP A 173 12.42 -2.71 -3.32
CA ASP A 173 11.07 -2.93 -2.77
C ASP A 173 10.04 -3.32 -3.82
N VAL A 174 10.01 -2.62 -4.96
CA VAL A 174 9.09 -2.97 -6.04
C VAL A 174 9.46 -4.28 -6.76
N GLU A 175 10.73 -4.72 -6.70
CA GLU A 175 11.14 -6.06 -7.14
C GLU A 175 10.60 -7.15 -6.21
N LEU A 176 10.66 -6.93 -4.90
CA LEU A 176 10.11 -7.85 -3.91
C LEU A 176 8.58 -7.94 -4.02
N ILE A 177 7.91 -6.82 -4.25
CA ILE A 177 6.46 -6.78 -4.50
C ILE A 177 6.10 -7.58 -5.75
N GLU A 178 6.83 -7.40 -6.85
CA GLU A 178 6.66 -8.22 -8.06
C GLU A 178 6.86 -9.71 -7.77
N ALA A 179 7.94 -10.08 -7.07
CA ALA A 179 8.24 -11.48 -6.75
C ALA A 179 7.11 -12.13 -5.93
N ILE A 180 6.58 -11.40 -4.94
CA ILE A 180 5.42 -11.83 -4.16
C ILE A 180 4.22 -12.00 -5.08
N TYR A 181 3.86 -10.98 -5.88
CA TYR A 181 2.74 -11.05 -6.80
C TYR A 181 2.82 -12.25 -7.73
N ASN A 182 3.96 -12.48 -8.38
CA ASN A 182 4.15 -13.58 -9.32
C ASN A 182 3.92 -14.94 -8.67
N VAL A 183 4.46 -15.16 -7.46
CA VAL A 183 4.28 -16.42 -6.72
C VAL A 183 2.83 -16.60 -6.26
N PHE A 184 2.19 -15.56 -5.74
CA PHE A 184 0.79 -15.63 -5.30
C PHE A 184 -0.16 -15.83 -6.49
N HIS A 185 0.10 -15.17 -7.63
CA HIS A 185 -0.64 -15.33 -8.87
C HIS A 185 -0.51 -16.77 -9.40
N GLN A 186 0.72 -17.27 -9.53
CA GLN A 186 1.00 -18.64 -10.01
C GLN A 186 0.33 -19.71 -9.14
N ARG A 187 0.26 -19.49 -7.82
CA ARG A 187 -0.36 -20.43 -6.86
C ARG A 187 -1.87 -20.25 -6.72
N GLY A 188 -2.50 -19.36 -7.48
CA GLY A 188 -3.95 -19.10 -7.38
C GLY A 188 -4.37 -18.53 -6.02
N HIS A 189 -3.48 -17.79 -5.35
CA HIS A 189 -3.73 -17.21 -4.02
C HIS A 189 -4.36 -15.80 -4.09
N ILE A 190 -4.50 -15.23 -5.29
CA ILE A 190 -5.16 -13.94 -5.51
C ILE A 190 -6.65 -14.19 -5.77
N ARG A 191 -7.50 -13.90 -4.78
CA ARG A 191 -8.95 -14.04 -4.90
C ARG A 191 -9.57 -12.84 -5.59
N THR A 192 -10.73 -13.03 -6.21
CA THR A 192 -11.49 -11.94 -6.85
C THR A 192 -11.94 -10.86 -5.87
N SER A 193 -12.20 -11.22 -4.61
CA SER A 193 -12.53 -10.29 -3.53
C SER A 193 -11.39 -9.34 -3.17
N LEU A 194 -10.14 -9.73 -3.46
CA LEU A 194 -8.95 -9.00 -3.02
C LEU A 194 -8.92 -7.58 -3.57
N LEU A 195 -9.45 -7.34 -4.78
CA LEU A 195 -9.47 -6.01 -5.39
C LEU A 195 -10.27 -5.01 -4.56
N GLU A 196 -11.51 -5.35 -4.22
CA GLU A 196 -12.35 -4.47 -3.40
C GLU A 196 -11.81 -4.35 -1.96
N GLN A 197 -11.27 -5.44 -1.40
CA GLN A 197 -10.65 -5.41 -0.07
C GLN A 197 -9.42 -4.51 -0.05
N SER A 198 -8.56 -4.59 -1.05
CA SER A 198 -7.35 -3.77 -1.19
C SER A 198 -7.70 -2.29 -1.29
N GLN A 199 -8.73 -1.94 -2.08
CA GLN A 199 -9.19 -0.56 -2.14
C GLN A 199 -9.68 -0.07 -0.78
N ARG A 200 -10.48 -0.85 -0.03
CA ARG A 200 -10.90 -0.48 1.34
C ARG A 200 -9.70 -0.36 2.29
N TYR A 201 -8.69 -1.19 2.11
CA TYR A 201 -7.54 -1.25 2.99
C TYR A 201 -6.64 -0.03 2.84
N ILE A 202 -6.22 0.30 1.62
CA ILE A 202 -5.33 1.45 1.40
C ILE A 202 -6.00 2.77 1.79
N THR A 203 -7.34 2.87 1.65
CA THR A 203 -8.10 4.08 1.99
C THR A 203 -8.59 4.13 3.44
N LEU A 204 -8.12 3.21 4.29
CA LEU A 204 -8.51 3.08 5.69
C LEU A 204 -8.34 4.38 6.52
N TRP A 205 -7.47 5.28 6.06
CA TRP A 205 -7.19 6.56 6.69
C TRP A 205 -7.61 7.76 5.83
N SER A 206 -8.45 7.58 4.82
CA SER A 206 -8.98 8.70 4.01
C SER A 206 -9.87 9.65 4.81
N ASP A 207 -10.44 9.19 5.92
CA ASP A 207 -11.29 9.98 6.83
C ASP A 207 -10.49 10.80 7.84
N PHE A 208 -9.23 10.44 8.11
CA PHE A 208 -8.37 11.09 9.08
C PHE A 208 -6.91 10.70 8.85
N GLN A 209 -6.10 11.71 8.52
CA GLN A 209 -4.69 11.51 8.21
C GLN A 209 -3.95 10.91 9.42
N PRO A 210 -3.09 9.90 9.22
CA PRO A 210 -2.33 9.31 10.32
C PRO A 210 -1.48 10.35 11.06
N THR A 211 -1.48 10.28 12.39
CA THR A 211 -0.65 11.10 13.28
C THR A 211 0.13 10.21 14.24
N THR A 212 1.25 10.71 14.75
CA THR A 212 2.06 9.97 15.72
C THR A 212 1.31 9.82 17.05
N GLY A 213 1.31 8.61 17.62
CA GLY A 213 0.73 8.34 18.94
C GLY A 213 -0.72 7.81 18.93
N ASP A 214 -1.40 7.72 17.77
CA ASP A 214 -2.71 7.08 17.70
C ASP A 214 -2.57 5.55 17.71
N VAL A 215 -2.53 4.97 18.91
CA VAL A 215 -2.43 3.51 19.12
C VAL A 215 -3.58 2.73 18.50
N TYR A 216 -4.78 3.33 18.39
CA TYR A 216 -5.96 2.65 17.85
C TYR A 216 -5.97 2.60 16.32
N ARG A 217 -5.35 3.57 15.65
CA ARG A 217 -5.25 3.59 14.18
C ARG A 217 -3.92 3.09 13.65
N SER A 218 -2.85 3.06 14.47
CA SER A 218 -1.49 2.68 14.06
C SER A 218 -1.02 1.30 14.55
N ASN A 219 -1.91 0.45 15.06
CA ASN A 219 -1.58 -0.92 15.45
C ASN A 219 -1.47 -1.87 14.25
N ALA A 220 -0.89 -3.04 14.51
CA ALA A 220 -0.65 -4.07 13.51
C ALA A 220 -1.85 -5.03 13.31
N PHE A 221 -3.08 -4.64 13.65
CA PHE A 221 -4.25 -5.49 13.41
C PHE A 221 -5.06 -5.01 12.21
N LEU A 222 -5.50 -5.96 11.40
CA LEU A 222 -6.38 -5.71 10.26
C LEU A 222 -7.81 -5.42 10.73
N PRO A 223 -8.40 -4.26 10.40
CA PRO A 223 -9.82 -4.02 10.62
C PRO A 223 -10.68 -5.03 9.86
N LEU A 224 -11.63 -5.68 10.54
CA LEU A 224 -12.43 -6.77 9.97
C LEU A 224 -13.25 -6.35 8.74
N GLU A 225 -13.65 -5.09 8.66
CA GLU A 225 -14.41 -4.52 7.53
C GLU A 225 -13.61 -4.43 6.23
N VAL A 226 -12.28 -4.55 6.32
CA VAL A 226 -11.47 -4.68 5.11
C VAL A 226 -11.86 -5.96 4.39
N LEU A 227 -12.02 -7.08 5.11
CA LEU A 227 -12.32 -8.39 4.53
C LEU A 227 -13.80 -8.55 4.17
N VAL A 228 -14.69 -8.02 5.02
CA VAL A 228 -16.15 -8.16 4.86
C VAL A 228 -16.73 -6.97 4.11
N LYS A 229 -17.40 -7.23 2.98
CA LYS A 229 -18.15 -6.20 2.25
C LYS A 229 -19.37 -5.80 3.08
N ASN A 230 -19.24 -4.75 3.87
CA ASN A 230 -20.42 -4.10 4.45
C ASN A 230 -21.15 -3.38 3.32
N GLN A 231 -22.27 -3.95 2.85
CA GLN A 231 -23.34 -3.09 2.38
C GLN A 231 -23.64 -2.14 3.55
N ALA A 232 -23.65 -0.83 3.33
CA ALA A 232 -23.93 0.14 4.38
C ALA A 232 -25.28 -0.21 5.02
N LEU A 233 -25.24 -0.93 6.14
CA LEU A 233 -26.45 -1.33 6.84
C LEU A 233 -26.88 -0.12 7.69
N PRO A 234 -28.19 0.06 7.94
CA PRO A 234 -28.71 1.17 8.75
C PRO A 234 -28.18 1.28 10.19
N GLN A 235 -27.24 0.42 10.60
CA GLN A 235 -26.82 0.21 11.99
C GLN A 235 -25.36 0.59 12.27
N ASP A 236 -24.63 1.22 11.35
CA ASP A 236 -23.24 1.64 11.62
C ASP A 236 -23.11 2.50 12.89
N ARG A 237 -22.05 2.26 13.66
CA ARG A 237 -21.77 2.92 14.94
C ARG A 237 -20.32 3.41 15.03
N MET A 238 -20.13 4.49 15.76
CA MET A 238 -18.80 5.06 16.01
C MET A 238 -18.05 4.27 17.10
N CYS A 239 -16.87 3.74 16.78
CA CYS A 239 -15.99 3.10 17.76
C CYS A 239 -15.35 4.14 18.69
N ARG A 240 -15.37 3.93 20.02
CA ARG A 240 -14.74 4.84 20.98
C ARG A 240 -13.21 4.86 20.94
N GLY A 241 -12.58 3.79 20.46
CA GLY A 241 -11.13 3.70 20.27
C GLY A 241 -10.70 4.43 19.00
N CYS A 242 -10.71 3.74 17.86
CA CYS A 242 -10.23 4.25 16.57
C CYS A 242 -11.09 5.37 15.94
N LYS A 243 -12.24 5.71 16.54
CA LYS A 243 -13.15 6.75 16.01
C LYS A 243 -13.59 6.50 14.56
N ARG A 244 -13.61 5.25 14.10
CA ARG A 244 -14.19 4.88 12.80
C ARG A 244 -15.68 4.61 12.97
N LYS A 245 -16.46 4.98 11.96
CA LYS A 245 -17.84 4.53 11.80
C LYS A 245 -17.79 3.12 11.20
N LEU A 246 -18.21 2.13 11.98
CA LEU A 246 -18.08 0.71 11.68
C LEU A 246 -19.46 0.03 11.79
N SER A 247 -19.70 -1.00 11.01
CA SER A 247 -20.84 -1.90 11.14
C SER A 247 -20.90 -2.53 12.53
N VAL A 248 -22.12 -2.84 13.00
CA VAL A 248 -22.34 -3.55 14.27
C VAL A 248 -21.62 -4.88 14.36
N MET A 249 -21.33 -5.51 13.21
CA MET A 249 -20.58 -6.77 13.14
C MET A 249 -19.11 -6.61 13.55
N SER A 250 -18.59 -5.39 13.55
CA SER A 250 -17.24 -5.08 14.03
C SER A 250 -17.14 -5.02 15.56
N PHE A 251 -18.24 -5.21 16.30
CA PHE A 251 -18.30 -5.06 17.75
C PHE A 251 -18.61 -6.40 18.46
N PRO A 252 -18.00 -6.68 19.63
CA PRO A 252 -18.27 -7.90 20.42
C PRO A 252 -19.72 -8.10 20.86
N SER A 253 -20.47 -7.01 21.06
CA SER A 253 -21.87 -7.05 21.46
C SER A 253 -22.59 -5.74 21.11
N ARG A 254 -23.92 -5.73 21.23
CA ARG A 254 -24.72 -4.51 21.03
C ARG A 254 -24.36 -3.39 22.01
N GLN A 255 -23.93 -3.70 23.24
CA GLN A 255 -23.51 -2.69 24.22
C GLN A 255 -22.05 -2.27 24.08
N ALA A 256 -21.23 -3.02 23.34
CA ALA A 256 -19.81 -2.73 23.20
C ALA A 256 -19.58 -1.32 22.63
N LYS A 257 -18.60 -0.63 23.19
CA LYS A 257 -18.20 0.74 22.80
C LYS A 257 -16.98 0.75 21.88
N MET A 258 -16.25 -0.35 21.81
CA MET A 258 -15.04 -0.51 21.00
C MET A 258 -15.22 -1.71 20.06
N CYS A 259 -14.65 -1.62 18.87
CA CYS A 259 -14.62 -2.74 17.94
C CYS A 259 -13.66 -3.84 18.41
N PHE A 260 -13.75 -5.03 17.83
CA PHE A 260 -12.87 -6.17 18.16
C PHE A 260 -11.39 -5.79 18.14
N VAL A 261 -10.94 -5.05 17.12
CA VAL A 261 -9.56 -4.59 17.00
C VAL A 261 -9.15 -3.67 18.14
N CYS A 262 -9.95 -2.63 18.44
CA CYS A 262 -9.63 -1.69 19.51
C CYS A 262 -9.72 -2.32 20.90
N HIS A 263 -10.50 -3.38 21.07
CA HIS A 263 -10.59 -4.13 22.32
C HIS A 263 -9.41 -5.10 22.52
N ALA A 264 -8.73 -5.48 21.44
CA ALA A 264 -7.57 -6.38 21.49
C ALA A 264 -6.23 -5.65 21.74
N LEU A 265 -6.27 -4.31 21.82
CA LEU A 265 -5.14 -3.45 22.20
C LEU A 265 -5.14 -3.20 23.70
#